data_AF-A0A3C1A012-F1
#
_entry.id   AF-A0A3C1A012-F1
#
_cell.length_a   1.000
_cell.length_b   1.000
_cell.length_c   1.000
_cell.angle_alpha   90.00
_cell.angle_beta   90.00
_cell.angle_gamma   90.00
#
_symmetry.space_group_name_H-M   'P 1'
#
loop_
_entity.id
_entity.type
_entity.pdbx_description
1 polymer ?
#
loop_
_entity_poly.entity_id
_entity_poly.type
_entity_poly.pdbx_seq_one_letter_code
_entity_poly.pdbx_strand_id
1 'polypeptide(L)'
;MAKYDIKDPSLASEGRQRIQWAAQEMPVLRLIRERFEREKPLKGAKISGCLHITTETANLAHTLVAGGADLALCASNPLSTQDDVAATLAEDGISVFAIRGEDEETYYQHIHAALEHRPQVTMDDGADLVSTLHKEGPGVIENVLGGT
;
A
#
# COMPACT_ATOMS: atom_id res chain seq x y z
N MET A 1 8.49 -12.77 4.96
CA MET A 1 9.19 -11.53 4.56
C MET A 1 8.27 -10.80 3.62
N ALA A 2 8.18 -9.47 3.75
CA ALA A 2 7.45 -8.64 2.80
C ALA A 2 8.05 -8.82 1.40
N LYS A 3 7.17 -8.89 0.39
CA LYS A 3 7.59 -8.96 -1.02
C LYS A 3 7.46 -7.56 -1.62
N TYR A 4 8.38 -7.18 -2.47
CA TYR A 4 8.32 -5.88 -3.13
C TYR A 4 8.91 -5.95 -4.54
N ASP A 5 8.46 -5.04 -5.40
CA ASP A 5 9.10 -4.69 -6.66
C ASP A 5 9.13 -3.16 -6.77
N ILE A 6 10.34 -2.61 -6.69
CA ILE A 6 10.60 -1.18 -6.57
C ILE A 6 11.86 -0.84 -7.36
N LYS A 7 11.99 0.43 -7.74
CA LYS A 7 13.08 0.87 -8.63
C LYS A 7 14.47 0.76 -8.01
N ASP A 8 14.64 1.30 -6.80
CA ASP A 8 15.94 1.38 -6.14
C ASP A 8 15.76 1.43 -4.61
N PRO A 9 16.07 0.33 -3.89
CA PRO A 9 15.99 0.29 -2.43
C PRO A 9 16.88 1.31 -1.72
N SER A 10 17.95 1.81 -2.33
CA SER A 10 18.88 2.75 -1.69
C SER A 10 18.28 4.13 -1.43
N LEU A 11 17.14 4.44 -2.05
CA LEU A 11 16.41 5.70 -1.88
C LEU A 11 15.64 5.81 -0.56
N ALA A 12 15.54 4.72 0.22
CA ALA A 12 14.74 4.67 1.44
C ALA A 12 15.10 5.77 2.47
N SER A 13 16.39 6.10 2.62
CA SER A 13 16.79 7.13 3.57
C SER A 13 16.29 8.53 3.20
N GLU A 14 16.21 8.85 1.91
CA GLU A 14 15.67 10.15 1.43
C GLU A 14 14.15 10.18 1.58
N GLY A 15 13.48 9.12 1.14
CA GLY A 15 12.03 8.99 1.25
C GLY A 15 11.55 9.08 2.69
N ARG A 16 12.29 8.48 3.64
CA ARG A 16 11.99 8.55 5.08
C ARG A 16 11.93 9.99 5.60
N GLN A 17 12.85 10.85 5.19
CA GLN A 17 12.85 12.25 5.61
C GLN A 17 11.63 12.99 5.06
N ARG A 18 11.27 12.73 3.80
CA ARG A 18 10.09 13.34 3.14
C ARG A 18 8.78 12.85 3.75
N ILE A 19 8.67 11.56 4.05
CA ILE A 19 7.51 10.96 4.74
C ILE A 19 7.35 11.58 6.12
N GLN A 20 8.43 11.76 6.88
CA GLN A 20 8.41 12.40 8.20
C GLN A 20 8.01 13.87 8.12
N TRP A 21 8.47 14.60 7.10
CA TRP A 21 8.05 15.99 6.89
C TRP A 21 6.55 16.05 6.59
N ALA A 22 6.05 15.26 5.63
CA ALA A 22 4.62 15.22 5.32
C ALA A 22 3.76 14.87 6.55
N ALA A 23 4.24 13.98 7.42
CA ALA A 23 3.53 13.59 8.64
C ALA A 23 3.23 14.77 9.59
N GLN A 24 4.04 15.83 9.57
CA GLN A 24 3.83 17.03 10.39
C GLN A 24 2.53 17.77 10.01
N GLU A 25 2.14 17.69 8.74
CA GLU A 25 0.93 18.33 8.19
C GLU A 25 -0.28 17.36 8.14
N MET A 26 -0.19 16.18 8.75
CA MET A 26 -1.25 15.17 8.77
C MET A 26 -1.75 14.86 10.19
N PRO A 27 -2.24 15.86 10.97
CA PRO A 27 -2.51 15.70 12.39
C PRO A 27 -3.61 14.68 12.70
N VAL A 28 -4.63 14.55 11.83
CA VAL A 28 -5.71 13.55 12.01
C VAL A 28 -5.15 12.13 11.92
N LEU A 29 -4.28 11.89 10.95
CA LEU A 29 -3.71 10.57 10.72
C LEU A 29 -2.74 10.19 11.85
N ARG A 30 -2.00 11.17 12.39
CA ARG A 30 -1.18 10.99 13.60
C ARG A 30 -2.04 10.59 14.81
N LEU A 31 -3.15 11.28 15.06
CA LEU A 31 -4.07 10.93 16.16
C LEU A 31 -4.65 9.52 16.00
N ILE A 32 -5.01 9.13 14.78
CA ILE A 32 -5.48 7.76 14.49
C ILE A 32 -4.37 6.75 14.74
N ARG A 33 -3.13 7.04 14.31
CA ARG A 33 -1.96 6.17 14.53
C ARG A 33 -1.70 5.93 16.02
N GLU A 34 -1.65 6.99 16.82
CA GLU A 34 -1.46 6.91 18.28
C GLU A 34 -2.53 6.03 18.95
N ARG A 35 -3.80 6.13 18.51
CA ARG A 35 -4.87 5.24 18.97
C ARG A 35 -4.67 3.80 18.49
N PHE A 36 -4.36 3.62 17.21
CA PHE A 36 -4.20 2.31 16.57
C PHE A 36 -3.03 1.51 17.15
N GLU A 37 -1.93 2.16 17.54
CA GLU A 37 -0.80 1.51 18.22
C GLU A 37 -1.21 0.85 19.54
N ARG A 38 -2.17 1.43 20.25
CA ARG A 38 -2.69 0.90 21.52
C ARG A 38 -3.77 -0.16 21.32
N GLU A 39 -4.73 0.12 20.44
CA GLU A 39 -5.93 -0.70 20.28
C GLU A 39 -5.75 -1.86 19.31
N LYS A 40 -4.81 -1.73 18.36
CA LYS A 40 -4.57 -2.69 17.26
C LYS A 40 -5.87 -3.18 16.60
N PRO A 41 -6.78 -2.28 16.16
CA PRO A 41 -8.11 -2.68 15.69
C PRO A 41 -8.09 -3.46 14.36
N LEU A 42 -6.99 -3.40 13.62
CA LEU A 42 -6.80 -4.09 12.34
C LEU A 42 -5.94 -5.35 12.48
N LYS A 43 -5.71 -5.84 13.71
CA LYS A 43 -4.85 -7.00 13.97
C LYS A 43 -5.29 -8.21 13.13
N GLY A 44 -4.41 -8.63 12.22
CA GLY A 44 -4.62 -9.78 11.34
C GLY A 44 -5.50 -9.49 10.13
N ALA A 45 -5.99 -8.27 9.95
CA ALA A 45 -6.68 -7.86 8.73
C ALA A 45 -5.68 -7.75 7.59
N LYS A 46 -5.98 -8.42 6.47
CA LYS A 46 -5.22 -8.31 5.23
C LYS A 46 -5.83 -7.24 4.33
N ILE A 47 -5.07 -6.21 4.02
CA ILE A 47 -5.50 -5.10 3.19
C ILE A 47 -4.61 -5.02 1.96
N SER A 48 -5.21 -4.95 0.78
CA SER A 48 -4.49 -4.61 -0.45
C SER A 48 -4.97 -3.28 -0.97
N GLY A 49 -4.03 -2.37 -1.25
CA GLY A 49 -4.31 -1.01 -1.70
C GLY A 49 -3.79 -0.76 -3.11
N CYS A 50 -4.61 -0.14 -3.95
CA CYS A 50 -4.19 0.41 -5.24
C CYS A 50 -4.37 1.92 -5.19
N LEU A 51 -3.28 2.63 -4.94
CA LEU A 51 -3.26 4.06 -4.63
C LEU A 51 -2.02 4.72 -5.25
N HIS A 52 -2.02 6.05 -5.33
CA HIS A 52 -0.79 6.78 -5.64
C HIS A 52 0.26 6.54 -4.54
N ILE A 53 1.45 6.05 -4.88
CA ILE A 53 2.52 5.80 -3.90
C ILE A 53 3.29 7.09 -3.63
N THR A 54 2.81 7.85 -2.64
CA THR A 54 3.35 9.15 -2.22
C THR A 54 3.61 9.22 -0.72
N THR A 55 4.20 10.32 -0.25
CA THR A 55 4.46 10.58 1.17
C THR A 55 3.20 10.49 2.04
N GLU A 56 2.05 10.90 1.51
CA GLU A 56 0.76 10.84 2.18
C GLU A 56 0.27 9.39 2.31
N THR A 57 0.37 8.62 1.22
CA THR A 57 0.01 7.19 1.22
C THR A 57 0.92 6.37 2.13
N ALA A 58 2.22 6.69 2.19
CA ALA A 58 3.10 6.04 3.15
C ALA A 58 2.68 6.31 4.60
N ASN A 59 2.29 7.55 4.91
CA ASN A 59 1.74 7.85 6.22
C ASN A 59 0.42 7.12 6.51
N LEU A 60 -0.43 6.92 5.50
CA LEU A 60 -1.63 6.09 5.63
C LEU A 60 -1.24 4.63 5.92
N ALA A 61 -0.31 4.07 5.15
CA ALA A 61 0.17 2.70 5.30
C ALA A 61 0.75 2.46 6.70
N HIS A 62 1.63 3.34 7.18
CA HIS A 62 2.17 3.24 8.54
C HIS A 62 1.09 3.29 9.61
N THR A 63 0.01 4.06 9.40
CA THR A 63 -1.12 4.09 10.34
C THR A 63 -1.91 2.79 10.33
N LEU A 64 -2.15 2.19 9.16
CA LEU A 64 -2.82 0.89 9.05
C LEU A 64 -1.97 -0.23 9.67
N VAL A 65 -0.66 -0.27 9.39
CA VAL A 65 0.29 -1.21 10.03
C VAL A 65 0.33 -0.99 11.54
N ALA A 66 0.32 0.26 12.01
CA ALA A 66 0.22 0.58 13.42
C ALA A 66 -1.06 0.02 14.04
N GLY A 67 -2.15 -0.10 13.28
CA GLY A 67 -3.38 -0.78 13.67
C GLY A 67 -3.30 -2.31 13.67
N GLY A 68 -2.20 -2.90 13.20
CA GLY A 68 -1.99 -4.34 13.12
C GLY A 68 -2.37 -4.98 11.78
N ALA A 69 -2.64 -4.17 10.75
CA ALA A 69 -2.93 -4.66 9.40
C ALA A 69 -1.68 -5.28 8.75
N ASP A 70 -1.90 -6.33 7.96
CA ASP A 70 -0.96 -6.83 6.96
C ASP A 70 -1.28 -6.15 5.63
N LEU A 71 -0.29 -5.55 4.97
CA LEU A 71 -0.49 -4.62 3.86
C LEU A 71 0.31 -5.03 2.62
N ALA A 72 -0.37 -4.96 1.47
CA ALA A 72 0.23 -4.97 0.14
C ALA A 72 -0.25 -3.77 -0.66
N LEU A 73 0.65 -3.02 -1.30
CA LEU A 73 0.33 -1.83 -2.06
C LEU A 73 0.79 -1.96 -3.51
N CYS A 74 -0.01 -1.47 -4.44
CA CYS A 74 0.40 -1.20 -5.82
C CYS A 74 0.01 0.22 -6.24
N ALA A 75 0.62 0.71 -7.32
CA ALA A 75 0.29 2.02 -7.87
C ALA A 75 -1.10 2.01 -8.54
N SER A 76 -1.86 3.09 -8.39
CA SER A 76 -3.09 3.34 -9.18
C SER A 76 -2.84 4.12 -10.48
N ASN A 77 -1.60 4.57 -10.68
CA ASN A 77 -1.21 5.28 -11.89
C ASN A 77 0.30 5.13 -12.13
N PRO A 78 0.73 4.73 -13.35
CA PRO A 78 2.12 4.48 -13.68
C PRO A 78 3.09 5.64 -13.40
N LEU A 79 2.62 6.89 -13.42
CA LEU A 79 3.49 8.07 -13.27
C LEU A 79 3.49 8.66 -11.86
N SER A 80 2.63 8.15 -10.97
CA SER A 80 2.37 8.76 -9.67
C SER A 80 3.33 8.33 -8.56
N THR A 81 3.99 7.18 -8.73
CA THR A 81 4.92 6.64 -7.75
C THR A 81 6.08 7.59 -7.49
N GLN A 82 6.35 7.82 -6.20
CA GLN A 82 7.59 8.44 -5.73
C GLN A 82 8.53 7.30 -5.31
N ASP A 83 9.54 7.04 -6.13
CA ASP A 83 10.40 5.84 -6.00
C ASP A 83 11.09 5.75 -4.63
N ASP A 84 11.44 6.90 -4.03
CA ASP A 84 12.03 6.99 -2.69
C ASP A 84 11.04 6.63 -1.58
N VAL A 85 9.77 6.98 -1.75
CA VAL A 85 8.68 6.56 -0.85
C VAL A 85 8.45 5.06 -0.94
N ALA A 86 8.39 4.51 -2.17
CA ALA A 86 8.27 3.06 -2.38
C ALA A 86 9.44 2.30 -1.73
N ALA A 87 10.66 2.80 -1.89
CA ALA A 87 11.84 2.25 -1.22
C ALA A 87 11.74 2.28 0.30
N THR A 88 11.22 3.36 0.87
CA THR A 88 11.03 3.47 2.33
C THR A 88 10.00 2.46 2.84
N LEU A 89 8.88 2.30 2.14
CA LEU A 89 7.84 1.33 2.50
C LEU A 89 8.37 -0.10 2.48
N ALA A 90 9.16 -0.45 1.46
CA ALA A 90 9.82 -1.75 1.37
C ALA A 90 10.81 -1.99 2.52
N GLU A 91 11.65 -0.99 2.84
CA GLU A 91 12.59 -1.05 3.98
C GLU A 91 11.85 -1.21 5.31
N ASP A 92 10.69 -0.56 5.47
CA ASP A 92 9.83 -0.66 6.65
C ASP A 92 9.02 -1.97 6.72
N GLY A 93 9.24 -2.88 5.77
CA GLY A 93 8.64 -4.23 5.76
C GLY A 93 7.19 -4.26 5.30
N ILE A 94 6.75 -3.26 4.52
CA ILE A 94 5.43 -3.24 3.87
C ILE A 94 5.60 -3.77 2.44
N SER A 95 4.71 -4.66 2.01
CA SER A 95 4.77 -5.18 0.63
C SER A 95 4.34 -4.08 -0.33
N VAL A 96 5.18 -3.75 -1.32
CA VAL A 96 4.93 -2.65 -2.26
C VAL A 96 5.43 -3.03 -3.66
N PHE A 97 4.55 -2.90 -4.64
CA PHE A 97 4.80 -3.19 -6.06
C PHE A 97 4.48 -1.91 -6.82
N ALA A 98 5.48 -1.04 -6.96
CA ALA A 98 5.29 0.26 -7.57
C ALA A 98 6.63 0.88 -7.99
N ILE A 99 6.69 1.33 -9.24
CA ILE A 99 7.82 1.96 -9.91
C ILE A 99 7.29 3.16 -10.70
N ARG A 100 7.99 4.29 -10.65
CA ARG A 100 7.62 5.43 -11.48
C ARG A 100 7.95 5.17 -12.95
N GLY A 101 6.93 5.24 -13.80
CA GLY A 101 7.04 5.06 -15.24
C GLY A 101 6.83 3.61 -15.69
N GLU A 102 5.99 2.84 -14.98
CA GLU A 102 5.59 1.50 -15.40
C GLU A 102 5.00 1.46 -16.81
N ASP A 103 5.28 0.38 -17.53
CA ASP A 103 4.47 -0.01 -18.68
C ASP A 103 3.20 -0.76 -18.24
N GLU A 104 2.28 -0.96 -19.18
CA GLU A 104 0.99 -1.60 -18.90
C GLU A 104 1.13 -3.02 -18.35
N GLU A 105 2.13 -3.77 -18.84
CA GLU A 105 2.39 -5.13 -18.38
C GLU A 105 2.83 -5.13 -16.91
N THR A 106 3.81 -4.31 -16.56
CA THR A 106 4.31 -4.18 -15.18
C THR A 106 3.20 -3.70 -14.24
N TYR A 107 2.42 -2.71 -14.67
CA TYR A 107 1.29 -2.17 -13.90
C TYR A 107 0.30 -3.27 -13.47
N TYR A 108 -0.15 -4.10 -14.43
CA TYR A 108 -1.06 -5.20 -14.10
C TYR A 108 -0.37 -6.32 -13.31
N GLN A 109 0.90 -6.62 -13.58
CA GLN A 109 1.67 -7.56 -12.75
C GLN A 109 1.71 -7.12 -11.28
N HIS A 110 1.86 -5.82 -11.00
CA HIS A 110 1.84 -5.27 -9.65
C HIS A 110 0.46 -5.36 -9.00
N ILE A 111 -0.63 -5.12 -9.75
CA ILE A 111 -2.00 -5.35 -9.27
C ILE A 111 -2.18 -6.84 -8.90
N HIS A 112 -1.76 -7.76 -9.75
CA HIS A 112 -1.85 -9.20 -9.44
C HIS A 112 -1.03 -9.57 -8.20
N ALA A 113 0.18 -9.03 -8.06
CA ALA A 113 1.00 -9.24 -6.86
C ALA A 113 0.31 -8.72 -5.58
N ALA A 114 -0.39 -7.59 -5.65
CA ALA A 114 -1.22 -7.09 -4.54
C ALA A 114 -2.43 -7.99 -4.26
N LEU A 115 -2.99 -8.68 -5.27
CA LEU A 115 -4.09 -9.65 -5.10
C LEU A 115 -3.62 -11.01 -4.56
N GLU A 116 -2.40 -11.45 -4.88
CA GLU A 116 -1.79 -12.68 -4.33
C GLU A 116 -1.65 -12.65 -2.80
N HIS A 117 -1.66 -11.44 -2.21
CA HIS A 117 -1.76 -11.24 -0.77
C HIS A 117 -3.03 -11.85 -0.15
N ARG A 118 -4.07 -12.08 -0.98
CA ARG A 118 -5.42 -12.53 -0.61
C ARG A 118 -6.08 -11.57 0.38
N PRO A 119 -6.36 -10.33 -0.05
CA PRO A 119 -6.93 -9.30 0.82
C PRO A 119 -8.31 -9.69 1.33
N GLN A 120 -8.60 -9.28 2.56
CA GLN A 120 -9.95 -9.23 3.11
C GLN A 120 -10.60 -7.87 2.87
N VAL A 121 -9.79 -6.82 2.71
CA VAL A 121 -10.26 -5.48 2.37
C VAL A 121 -9.44 -4.94 1.20
N THR A 122 -10.12 -4.40 0.20
CA THR A 122 -9.47 -3.61 -0.86
C THR A 122 -9.60 -2.12 -0.56
N MET A 123 -8.60 -1.33 -0.93
CA MET A 123 -8.63 0.12 -0.85
C MET A 123 -8.20 0.66 -2.21
N ASP A 124 -9.07 1.39 -2.90
CA ASP A 124 -8.90 1.65 -4.33
C ASP A 124 -9.03 3.14 -4.68
N ASP A 125 -8.15 3.59 -5.57
CA ASP A 125 -8.24 4.87 -6.25
C ASP A 125 -8.19 4.59 -7.76
N GLY A 126 -9.33 4.73 -8.44
CA GLY A 126 -9.46 4.37 -9.86
C GLY A 126 -10.08 2.99 -10.13
N ALA A 127 -10.29 2.16 -9.09
CA ALA A 127 -11.04 0.90 -9.15
C ALA A 127 -10.37 -0.26 -9.90
N ASP A 128 -9.08 -0.16 -10.25
CA ASP A 128 -8.39 -1.19 -11.02
C ASP A 128 -8.15 -2.48 -10.22
N LEU A 129 -7.89 -2.37 -8.92
CA LEU A 129 -7.67 -3.54 -8.07
C LEU A 129 -8.97 -4.32 -7.87
N VAL A 130 -10.05 -3.63 -7.51
CA VAL A 130 -11.36 -4.26 -7.32
C VAL A 130 -11.92 -4.80 -8.64
N SER A 131 -11.72 -4.09 -9.76
CA SER A 131 -12.13 -4.57 -11.08
C SER A 131 -11.37 -5.83 -11.49
N THR A 132 -10.05 -5.87 -11.25
CA THR A 132 -9.22 -7.05 -11.53
C THR A 132 -9.60 -8.21 -10.63
N LEU A 133 -9.82 -7.97 -9.33
CA LEU A 133 -10.32 -8.97 -8.38
C LEU A 133 -11.63 -9.62 -8.84
N HIS A 134 -12.58 -8.84 -9.38
CA HIS A 134 -13.83 -9.39 -9.92
C HIS A 134 -13.65 -10.17 -11.22
N LYS A 135 -12.67 -9.81 -12.06
CA LYS A 135 -12.35 -10.52 -13.32
C LYS A 135 -11.69 -11.88 -13.06
N GLU A 136 -10.84 -12.00 -12.05
CA GLU A 136 -10.19 -13.26 -11.64
C GLU A 136 -11.19 -14.30 -11.09
N GLY A 137 -12.35 -13.84 -10.63
CA GLY A 137 -13.46 -14.71 -10.26
C GLY A 137 -13.40 -15.24 -8.82
N PRO A 138 -14.27 -16.21 -8.47
CA PRO A 138 -14.62 -16.50 -7.08
C PRO A 138 -13.45 -16.90 -6.15
N GLY A 139 -12.40 -17.52 -6.69
CA GLY A 139 -11.27 -18.03 -5.90
C GLY A 139 -10.43 -16.95 -5.19
N VAL A 140 -10.49 -15.71 -5.68
CA VAL A 140 -9.80 -14.55 -5.09
C VAL A 140 -10.76 -13.73 -4.20
N ILE A 141 -12.07 -13.77 -4.50
CA ILE A 141 -13.12 -12.95 -3.86
C ILE A 141 -13.61 -13.56 -2.54
N GLU A 142 -13.54 -14.88 -2.36
CA GLU A 142 -14.21 -15.62 -1.28
C GLU A 142 -13.99 -15.05 0.14
N ASN A 143 -12.84 -14.41 0.40
CA ASN A 143 -12.49 -13.88 1.72
C ASN A 143 -12.60 -12.35 1.85
N VAL A 144 -13.11 -11.67 0.82
CA VAL A 144 -13.25 -10.20 0.81
C VAL A 144 -14.49 -9.78 1.60
N LEU A 145 -14.27 -8.94 2.61
CA LEU A 145 -15.29 -8.36 3.47
C LEU A 145 -15.86 -7.05 2.90
N GLY A 146 -15.05 -6.30 2.15
CA GLY A 146 -15.45 -5.05 1.52
C GLY A 146 -14.31 -4.32 0.82
N GLY A 147 -14.68 -3.26 0.10
CA GLY A 147 -13.76 -2.31 -0.52
C GLY A 147 -14.10 -0.89 -0.10
N THR A 148 -13.11 0.00 -0.13
CA THR A 148 -13.27 1.46 0.09
C THR A 148 -12.80 2.25 -1.10
#